data_AF-W9TVJ3-F1
#
_entry.id   AF-W9TVJ3-F1
#
_cell.length_a   1.000
_cell.length_b   1.000
_cell.length_c   1.000
_cell.angle_alpha   90.00
_cell.angle_beta   90.00
_cell.angle_gamma   90.00
#
_symmetry.space_group_name_H-M   'P 1'
#
loop_
_entity.id
_entity.type
_entity.pdbx_description
1 polymer ?
#
loop_
_entity_poly.entity_id
_entity_poly.type
_entity_poly.pdbx_seq_one_letter_code
_entity_poly.pdbx_strand_id
1 'polypeptide(L)'
;MKELSATLRLQFHRGFTLDDATALVDYFAELGISHLYASPLLTARPGSMHGYDVIDPTRINPELGGEPALRRLVAALREKGMGLILDIVSNHMAVGGAGNAWWLDVLEWGRRSPYALFFDIEWNSPDPLLEGQLLVPFLGSDYGEALQQGKVVLTLDADNGSLYAEHYEHRFPITPPSYGEVLRAADHPQLRALAQHFDALKTEPAPYQTARLLRSELAQQLEDAGTRQALEQALKLYDGTSAEGFQRLHGLLERQHYRLASWRTAADDINWRRFFDINELGGLRVERPVVFEETHAKIFQLIADGLVDGLRIDHIDGLADPRGYCRRLRRRVDRLNAGRPPQALQDHVPIYVEKILAAGERLHDDWGVDGTTGYEFMNQVSLLQHDPAGEALLCALWSDSSGRGADFLEEARQARQLVLTGPLAGDFESVAQALLQVARGDVMTRDITLGAIRRALLELIIHFPVYRTYIAAPGRRRLDEPFFQQALEGARSTLGEATGHCSSTSGAGSAAKACAICHVARCASCAARPASVSSS
;
A
#
# COMPACT_ATOMS: atom_id res chain seq x y z
N MET A 1 -34.00 -9.94 -7.91
CA MET A 1 -32.96 -9.02 -8.40
C MET A 1 -32.70 -9.34 -9.87
N LYS A 2 -32.33 -8.37 -10.71
CA LYS A 2 -31.92 -8.60 -12.10
C LYS A 2 -30.64 -9.44 -12.11
N GLU A 3 -30.51 -10.33 -13.09
CA GLU A 3 -29.23 -11.00 -13.35
C GLU A 3 -28.17 -9.96 -13.77
N LEU A 4 -26.92 -10.22 -13.40
CA LEU A 4 -25.79 -9.35 -13.76
C LEU A 4 -25.59 -9.36 -15.28
N SER A 5 -25.84 -8.21 -15.92
CA SER A 5 -25.81 -8.04 -17.38
C SER A 5 -25.08 -6.77 -17.82
N ALA A 6 -25.24 -5.68 -17.09
CA ALA A 6 -24.54 -4.42 -17.31
C ALA A 6 -24.18 -3.75 -15.98
N THR A 7 -22.94 -3.27 -15.88
CA THR A 7 -22.42 -2.51 -14.73
C THR A 7 -22.23 -1.05 -15.11
N LEU A 8 -22.51 -0.13 -14.17
CA LEU A 8 -22.19 1.29 -14.31
C LEU A 8 -21.22 1.71 -13.21
N ARG A 9 -19.99 2.06 -13.59
CA ARG A 9 -18.98 2.55 -12.65
C ARG A 9 -19.32 3.97 -12.20
N LEU A 10 -19.42 4.18 -10.89
CA LEU A 10 -19.59 5.50 -10.28
C LEU A 10 -18.39 5.84 -9.39
N GLN A 11 -17.85 7.05 -9.58
CA GLN A 11 -16.76 7.61 -8.77
C GLN A 11 -17.35 8.43 -7.63
N PHE A 12 -17.33 7.90 -6.41
CA PHE A 12 -17.84 8.58 -5.22
C PHE A 12 -16.77 9.46 -4.57
N HIS A 13 -17.16 10.70 -4.28
CA HIS A 13 -16.34 11.69 -3.56
C HIS A 13 -17.26 12.75 -2.95
N ARG A 14 -16.71 13.72 -2.21
CA ARG A 14 -17.49 14.80 -1.56
C ARG A 14 -18.38 15.65 -2.51
N GLY A 15 -18.13 15.58 -3.82
CA GLY A 15 -18.89 16.31 -4.86
C GLY A 15 -19.86 15.42 -5.64
N PHE A 16 -19.84 14.11 -5.39
CA PHE A 16 -20.81 13.14 -5.91
C PHE A 16 -20.91 12.00 -4.89
N THR A 17 -21.83 12.16 -3.94
CA THR A 17 -22.03 11.30 -2.77
C THR A 17 -22.97 10.14 -3.04
N LEU A 18 -23.18 9.27 -2.05
CA LEU A 18 -24.14 8.16 -2.13
C LEU A 18 -25.59 8.66 -2.29
N ASP A 19 -25.93 9.82 -1.70
CA ASP A 19 -27.26 10.42 -1.87
C ASP A 19 -27.45 11.02 -3.27
N ASP A 20 -26.40 11.60 -3.86
CA ASP A 20 -26.45 12.09 -5.25
C ASP A 20 -26.70 10.95 -6.23
N ALA A 21 -26.02 9.80 -6.05
CA ALA A 21 -26.29 8.61 -6.84
C ALA A 21 -27.70 8.03 -6.59
N THR A 22 -28.22 8.15 -5.36
CA THR A 22 -29.57 7.68 -5.01
C THR A 22 -30.63 8.39 -5.85
N ALA A 23 -30.47 9.70 -6.08
CA ALA A 23 -31.38 10.49 -6.91
C ALA A 23 -31.38 10.09 -8.40
N LEU A 24 -30.35 9.36 -8.86
CA LEU A 24 -30.18 8.95 -10.26
C LEU A 24 -30.55 7.48 -10.51
N VAL A 25 -30.97 6.73 -9.49
CA VAL A 25 -31.27 5.29 -9.61
C VAL A 25 -32.36 5.02 -10.66
N ASP A 26 -33.40 5.85 -10.74
CA ASP A 26 -34.45 5.73 -11.76
C ASP A 26 -33.87 5.81 -13.17
N TYR A 27 -33.01 6.81 -13.42
CA TYR A 27 -32.33 6.99 -14.71
C TYR A 27 -31.43 5.79 -15.05
N PHE A 28 -30.66 5.28 -14.09
CA PHE A 28 -29.81 4.10 -14.31
C PHE A 28 -30.63 2.85 -14.64
N ALA A 29 -31.79 2.68 -14.00
CA ALA A 29 -32.70 1.58 -14.27
C ALA A 29 -33.29 1.68 -15.68
N GLU A 30 -33.70 2.87 -16.13
CA GLU A 30 -34.19 3.14 -17.49
C GLU A 30 -33.13 2.90 -18.57
N LEU A 31 -31.87 3.25 -18.28
CA LEU A 31 -30.73 2.96 -19.16
C LEU A 31 -30.47 1.45 -19.33
N GLY A 32 -31.05 0.60 -18.47
CA GLY A 32 -30.89 -0.85 -18.52
C GLY A 32 -29.76 -1.39 -17.64
N ILE A 33 -29.21 -0.57 -16.74
CA ILE A 33 -28.15 -1.02 -15.82
C ILE A 33 -28.72 -2.05 -14.83
N SER A 34 -27.95 -3.12 -14.61
CA SER A 34 -28.30 -4.17 -13.65
C SER A 34 -27.64 -3.95 -12.29
N HIS A 35 -26.40 -3.46 -12.27
CA HIS A 35 -25.61 -3.28 -11.07
C HIS A 35 -24.85 -1.96 -11.12
N LEU A 36 -24.87 -1.20 -10.01
CA LEU A 36 -23.90 -0.14 -9.83
C LEU A 36 -22.55 -0.76 -9.44
N TYR A 37 -21.47 -0.28 -10.02
CA TYR A 37 -20.11 -0.58 -9.63
C TYR A 37 -19.56 0.64 -8.89
N ALA A 38 -19.55 0.59 -7.56
CA ALA A 38 -19.08 1.70 -6.72
C ALA A 38 -17.56 1.71 -6.61
N SER A 39 -16.95 2.89 -6.67
CA SER A 39 -15.59 3.13 -6.15
C SER A 39 -15.48 2.76 -4.66
N PRO A 40 -14.26 2.67 -4.10
CA PRO A 40 -14.08 2.31 -2.70
C PRO A 40 -14.88 3.21 -1.75
N LEU A 41 -15.59 2.60 -0.80
CA LEU A 41 -16.49 3.31 0.14
C LEU A 41 -15.95 3.40 1.57
N LEU A 42 -14.85 2.70 1.88
CA LEU A 42 -14.21 2.78 3.20
C LEU A 42 -13.60 4.17 3.42
N THR A 43 -13.35 4.51 4.68
CA THR A 43 -12.89 5.86 5.04
C THR A 43 -11.48 6.10 4.50
N ALA A 44 -11.39 7.00 3.52
CA ALA A 44 -10.17 7.47 2.89
C ALA A 44 -9.68 8.78 3.51
N ARG A 45 -8.54 9.31 3.05
CA ARG A 45 -8.07 10.62 3.51
C ARG A 45 -9.15 11.70 3.28
N PRO A 46 -9.24 12.69 4.19
CA PRO A 46 -10.14 13.82 3.99
C PRO A 46 -9.92 14.49 2.63
N GLY A 47 -11.02 14.73 1.91
CA GLY A 47 -10.97 15.32 0.57
C GLY A 47 -10.51 14.40 -0.56
N SER A 48 -10.31 13.10 -0.31
CA SER A 48 -10.02 12.13 -1.37
C SER A 48 -11.11 12.14 -2.45
N MET A 49 -10.68 12.13 -3.71
CA MET A 49 -11.57 12.14 -4.88
C MET A 49 -11.79 10.74 -5.48
N HIS A 50 -11.11 9.72 -4.94
CA HIS A 50 -11.07 8.37 -5.51
C HIS A 50 -11.25 7.24 -4.49
N GLY A 51 -10.92 7.46 -3.21
CA GLY A 51 -11.17 6.49 -2.12
C GLY A 51 -10.12 5.37 -1.96
N TYR A 52 -9.12 5.29 -2.83
CA TYR A 52 -8.06 4.25 -2.78
C TYR A 52 -7.05 4.43 -1.62
N ASP A 53 -6.97 5.63 -1.08
CA ASP A 53 -6.10 6.04 0.03
C ASP A 53 -6.79 5.84 1.39
N VAL A 54 -7.20 4.59 1.66
CA VAL A 54 -7.92 4.18 2.88
C VAL A 54 -7.09 4.44 4.14
N ILE A 55 -7.68 5.13 5.13
CA ILE A 55 -7.09 5.37 6.46
C ILE A 55 -7.78 4.59 7.57
N ASP A 56 -9.06 4.22 7.39
CA ASP A 56 -9.83 3.43 8.35
C ASP A 56 -10.73 2.41 7.62
N PRO A 57 -10.38 1.12 7.65
CA PRO A 57 -11.14 0.07 6.97
C PRO A 57 -12.38 -0.38 7.73
N THR A 58 -12.62 0.15 8.94
CA THR A 58 -13.72 -0.30 9.81
C THR A 58 -15.03 0.43 9.54
N ARG A 59 -15.00 1.51 8.75
CA ARG A 59 -16.12 2.45 8.57
C ARG A 59 -16.30 2.90 7.12
N ILE A 60 -17.56 3.09 6.74
CA ILE A 60 -17.91 3.79 5.49
C ILE A 60 -17.58 5.27 5.64
N ASN A 61 -17.00 5.86 4.59
CA ASN A 61 -16.52 7.23 4.59
C ASN A 61 -17.65 8.23 4.95
N PRO A 62 -17.50 9.02 6.04
CA PRO A 62 -18.47 10.04 6.41
C PRO A 62 -18.67 11.12 5.35
N GLU A 63 -17.65 11.47 4.56
CA GLU A 63 -17.76 12.45 3.47
C GLU A 63 -18.70 12.00 2.35
N LEU A 64 -18.97 10.69 2.25
CA LEU A 64 -19.93 10.12 1.30
C LEU A 64 -21.35 10.00 1.88
N GLY A 65 -21.57 10.45 3.12
CA GLY A 65 -22.81 10.29 3.89
C GLY A 65 -22.82 9.07 4.82
N GLY A 66 -21.73 8.31 4.88
CA GLY A 66 -21.56 7.15 5.75
C GLY A 66 -22.48 5.98 5.42
N GLU A 67 -22.55 5.03 6.35
CA GLU A 67 -23.41 3.85 6.19
C GLU A 67 -24.92 4.17 6.05
N PRO A 68 -25.49 5.20 6.71
CA PRO A 68 -26.90 5.56 6.48
C PRO A 68 -27.20 5.92 5.02
N ALA A 69 -26.30 6.64 4.34
CA ALA A 69 -26.46 6.97 2.92
C ALA A 69 -26.33 5.73 2.03
N LEU A 70 -25.39 4.81 2.35
CA LEU A 70 -25.28 3.53 1.65
C LEU A 70 -26.57 2.72 1.72
N ARG A 71 -27.20 2.66 2.90
CA ARG A 71 -28.48 1.94 3.10
C ARG A 71 -29.61 2.55 2.26
N ARG A 72 -29.67 3.89 2.13
CA ARG A 72 -30.64 4.58 1.25
C ARG A 72 -30.40 4.25 -0.22
N LEU A 73 -29.16 4.33 -0.68
CA LEU A 73 -28.80 3.97 -2.05
C LEU A 73 -29.18 2.53 -2.37
N VAL A 74 -28.81 1.58 -1.51
CA VAL A 74 -29.15 0.17 -1.70
C VAL A 74 -30.66 -0.03 -1.71
N ALA A 75 -31.42 0.60 -0.81
CA ALA A 75 -32.88 0.50 -0.81
C ALA A 75 -33.48 0.94 -2.16
N ALA A 76 -33.06 2.10 -2.68
CA ALA A 76 -33.49 2.57 -3.99
C ALA A 76 -33.11 1.60 -5.13
N LEU A 77 -31.89 1.03 -5.09
CA LEU A 77 -31.48 0.01 -6.06
C LEU A 77 -32.38 -1.23 -6.00
N ARG A 78 -32.73 -1.69 -4.79
CA ARG A 78 -33.61 -2.87 -4.62
C ARG A 78 -35.00 -2.64 -5.19
N GLU A 79 -35.56 -1.44 -5.06
CA GLU A 79 -36.86 -1.09 -5.66
C GLU A 79 -36.85 -1.25 -7.20
N LYS A 80 -35.69 -1.09 -7.84
CA LYS A 80 -35.49 -1.32 -9.28
C LYS A 80 -34.92 -2.70 -9.62
N GLY A 81 -34.80 -3.57 -8.62
CA GLY A 81 -34.20 -4.89 -8.74
C GLY A 81 -32.71 -4.86 -9.08
N MET A 82 -31.99 -3.76 -8.84
CA MET A 82 -30.58 -3.59 -9.15
C MET A 82 -29.66 -4.04 -8.01
N GLY A 83 -28.42 -4.37 -8.36
CA GLY A 83 -27.35 -4.77 -7.43
C GLY A 83 -26.26 -3.72 -7.21
N LEU A 84 -25.38 -3.96 -6.23
CA LEU A 84 -24.20 -3.15 -5.94
C LEU A 84 -22.93 -4.02 -5.94
N ILE A 85 -21.99 -3.71 -6.81
CA ILE A 85 -20.62 -4.24 -6.81
C ILE A 85 -19.71 -3.22 -6.15
N LEU A 86 -18.99 -3.63 -5.11
CA LEU A 86 -18.10 -2.77 -4.33
C LEU A 86 -16.65 -2.98 -4.74
N ASP A 87 -15.96 -1.89 -5.08
CA ASP A 87 -14.50 -1.86 -5.19
C ASP A 87 -13.85 -1.92 -3.80
N ILE A 88 -12.85 -2.79 -3.63
CA ILE A 88 -12.11 -2.97 -2.38
C ILE A 88 -10.61 -2.88 -2.59
N VAL A 89 -9.93 -2.21 -1.67
CA VAL A 89 -8.46 -2.04 -1.67
C VAL A 89 -7.85 -2.94 -0.61
N SER A 90 -7.09 -3.95 -1.04
CA SER A 90 -6.49 -4.94 -0.13
C SER A 90 -4.97 -4.91 -0.13
N ASN A 91 -4.33 -4.25 -1.09
CA ASN A 91 -2.88 -4.23 -1.19
C ASN A 91 -2.22 -3.25 -0.21
N HIS A 92 -2.89 -2.14 0.12
CA HIS A 92 -2.27 -1.00 0.77
C HIS A 92 -3.28 -0.16 1.56
N MET A 93 -2.76 0.72 2.41
CA MET A 93 -3.49 1.79 3.09
C MET A 93 -2.69 3.09 3.01
N ALA A 94 -3.35 4.23 3.17
CA ALA A 94 -2.67 5.51 3.19
C ALA A 94 -1.82 5.66 4.47
N VAL A 95 -0.57 6.07 4.30
CA VAL A 95 0.43 6.31 5.36
C VAL A 95 0.96 7.73 5.27
N GLY A 96 1.49 8.26 6.36
CA GLY A 96 1.71 9.71 6.49
C GLY A 96 0.42 10.47 6.78
N GLY A 97 0.56 11.72 7.21
CA GLY A 97 -0.58 12.52 7.71
C GLY A 97 -0.93 12.17 9.17
N ALA A 98 -2.18 12.41 9.56
CA ALA A 98 -2.69 12.16 10.92
C ALA A 98 -3.86 11.16 10.99
N GLY A 99 -4.32 10.63 9.84
CA GLY A 99 -5.60 9.91 9.77
C GLY A 99 -5.53 8.40 9.99
N ASN A 100 -4.39 7.76 9.71
CA ASN A 100 -4.26 6.31 9.83
C ASN A 100 -3.75 5.92 11.23
N ALA A 101 -4.67 5.55 12.12
CA ALA A 101 -4.35 5.17 13.49
C ALA A 101 -3.41 3.95 13.58
N TRP A 102 -3.51 2.99 12.67
CA TRP A 102 -2.64 1.82 12.67
C TRP A 102 -1.20 2.21 12.32
N TRP A 103 -1.02 3.08 11.32
CA TRP A 103 0.30 3.57 10.94
C TRP A 103 0.93 4.43 12.05
N LEU A 104 0.16 5.35 12.62
CA LEU A 104 0.63 6.19 13.73
C LEU A 104 1.07 5.35 14.94
N ASP A 105 0.34 4.28 15.26
CA ASP A 105 0.71 3.36 16.35
C ASP A 105 2.01 2.59 16.04
N VAL A 106 2.25 2.21 14.77
CA VAL A 106 3.54 1.63 14.34
C VAL A 106 4.67 2.64 14.49
N LEU A 107 4.48 3.91 14.13
CA LEU A 107 5.49 4.95 14.37
C LEU A 107 5.77 5.11 15.89
N GLU A 108 4.72 5.05 16.71
CA GLU A 108 4.82 5.28 18.14
C GLU A 108 5.46 4.14 18.94
N TRP A 109 5.24 2.90 18.53
CA TRP A 109 5.67 1.70 19.26
C TRP A 109 6.62 0.78 18.49
N GLY A 110 6.89 1.08 17.22
CA GLY A 110 7.74 0.27 16.35
C GLY A 110 7.25 -1.18 16.29
N ARG A 111 8.20 -2.11 16.41
CA ARG A 111 7.95 -3.57 16.42
C ARG A 111 7.02 -4.05 17.54
N ARG A 112 6.80 -3.23 18.58
CA ARG A 112 5.92 -3.56 19.71
C ARG A 112 4.47 -3.15 19.47
N SER A 113 4.20 -2.42 18.39
CA SER A 113 2.82 -2.13 17.97
C SER A 113 2.08 -3.43 17.62
N PRO A 114 0.79 -3.58 18.01
CA PRO A 114 -0.05 -4.67 17.50
C PRO A 114 -0.20 -4.65 15.97
N TYR A 115 0.04 -3.48 15.34
CA TYR A 115 -0.06 -3.27 13.90
C TYR A 115 1.30 -3.36 13.18
N ALA A 116 2.41 -3.59 13.89
CA ALA A 116 3.76 -3.68 13.29
C ALA A 116 3.86 -4.74 12.18
N LEU A 117 2.99 -5.76 12.25
CA LEU A 117 2.92 -6.88 11.33
C LEU A 117 1.78 -6.77 10.30
N PHE A 118 1.02 -5.67 10.34
CA PHE A 118 -0.02 -5.35 9.35
C PHE A 118 0.60 -4.77 8.09
N PHE A 119 1.64 -3.94 8.25
CA PHE A 119 2.41 -3.37 7.15
C PHE A 119 3.62 -4.23 6.81
N ASP A 120 4.08 -4.13 5.57
CA ASP A 120 5.22 -4.87 5.05
C ASP A 120 6.51 -4.06 5.21
N ILE A 121 7.10 -4.15 6.42
CA ILE A 121 8.28 -3.38 6.86
C ILE A 121 9.46 -4.33 7.08
N GLU A 122 10.60 -4.01 6.48
CA GLU A 122 11.89 -4.63 6.72
C GLU A 122 12.58 -3.95 7.91
N TRP A 123 12.33 -4.51 9.10
CA TRP A 123 12.88 -4.02 10.36
C TRP A 123 14.38 -4.33 10.53
N ASN A 124 14.94 -5.28 9.78
CA ASN A 124 16.34 -5.66 9.88
C ASN A 124 17.11 -5.10 8.68
N SER A 125 17.17 -3.77 8.59
CA SER A 125 17.94 -3.09 7.55
C SER A 125 19.44 -3.40 7.68
N PRO A 126 20.17 -3.62 6.57
CA PRO A 126 21.63 -3.67 6.60
C PRO A 126 22.28 -2.31 6.85
N ASP A 127 21.52 -1.21 6.71
CA ASP A 127 21.96 0.13 7.12
C ASP A 127 21.86 0.26 8.65
N PRO A 128 22.98 0.47 9.37
CA PRO A 128 22.96 0.67 10.83
C PRO A 128 22.08 1.83 11.29
N LEU A 129 21.84 2.85 10.45
CA LEU A 129 20.96 3.98 10.75
C LEU A 129 19.47 3.65 10.64
N LEU A 130 19.12 2.46 10.16
CA LEU A 130 17.73 2.00 10.01
C LEU A 130 17.49 0.66 10.73
N GLU A 131 18.49 0.12 11.43
CA GLU A 131 18.33 -1.14 12.18
C GLU A 131 17.27 -0.97 13.27
N GLY A 132 16.15 -1.70 13.15
CA GLY A 132 15.03 -1.61 14.08
C GLY A 132 14.18 -0.35 13.95
N GLN A 133 14.43 0.52 12.98
CA GLN A 133 13.67 1.74 12.72
C GLN A 133 12.90 1.68 11.38
N LEU A 134 11.89 2.52 11.26
CA LEU A 134 11.12 2.73 10.04
C LEU A 134 11.55 4.05 9.36
N LEU A 135 11.89 4.02 8.08
CA LEU A 135 12.17 5.26 7.33
C LEU A 135 10.87 6.00 7.01
N VAL A 136 10.83 7.29 7.35
CA VAL A 136 9.66 8.17 7.19
C VAL A 136 10.03 9.36 6.30
N PRO A 137 9.97 9.21 4.96
CA PRO A 137 10.44 10.19 4.00
C PRO A 137 9.35 11.24 3.66
N PHE A 138 8.90 12.01 4.65
CA PHE A 138 7.85 13.03 4.47
C PHE A 138 8.34 14.48 4.67
N LEU A 139 9.64 14.71 4.85
CA LEU A 139 10.17 16.07 4.97
C LEU A 139 10.34 16.69 3.59
N GLY A 140 9.90 17.95 3.42
CA GLY A 140 10.04 18.70 2.16
C GLY A 140 11.49 19.08 1.81
N SER A 141 12.38 19.07 2.80
CA SER A 141 13.81 19.37 2.71
C SER A 141 14.62 18.35 3.51
N ASP A 142 15.95 18.49 3.50
CA ASP A 142 16.81 17.59 4.26
C ASP A 142 16.58 17.74 5.76
N TYR A 143 16.77 16.63 6.51
CA TYR A 143 16.42 16.53 7.93
C TYR A 143 17.01 17.68 8.77
N GLY A 144 18.32 17.91 8.65
CA GLY A 144 19.00 18.97 9.41
C GLY A 144 18.47 20.37 9.07
N GLU A 145 18.19 20.63 7.78
CA GLU A 145 17.62 21.89 7.34
C GLU A 145 16.20 22.08 7.89
N ALA A 146 15.37 21.04 7.84
CA ALA A 146 14.00 21.08 8.34
C ALA A 146 13.95 21.38 9.85
N LEU A 147 14.85 20.77 10.63
CA LEU A 147 14.97 21.07 12.06
C LEU A 147 15.46 22.52 12.29
N GLN A 148 16.53 22.93 11.62
CA GLN A 148 17.15 24.24 11.83
C GLN A 148 16.22 25.40 11.45
N GLN A 149 15.35 25.19 10.47
CA GLN A 149 14.33 26.17 10.06
C GLN A 149 13.07 26.15 10.92
N GLY A 150 13.02 25.32 11.97
CA GLY A 150 11.84 25.19 12.83
C GLY A 150 10.61 24.61 12.11
N LYS A 151 10.81 23.89 11.01
CA LYS A 151 9.72 23.28 10.22
C LYS A 151 9.18 21.99 10.84
N VAL A 152 9.92 21.41 11.79
CA VAL A 152 9.48 20.27 12.60
C VAL A 152 9.24 20.79 14.01
N VAL A 153 7.99 20.74 14.45
CA VAL A 153 7.56 21.34 15.72
C VAL A 153 7.09 20.23 16.66
N LEU A 154 7.56 20.24 17.91
CA LEU A 154 7.06 19.33 18.94
C LEU A 154 5.76 19.90 19.54
N THR A 155 4.69 19.12 19.46
CA THR A 155 3.32 19.55 19.77
C THR A 155 2.65 18.63 20.80
N LEU A 156 1.72 19.20 21.57
CA LEU A 156 0.87 18.50 22.54
C LEU A 156 -0.55 18.32 21.97
N ASP A 157 -1.07 17.09 22.04
CA ASP A 157 -2.50 16.81 22.03
C ASP A 157 -2.95 16.68 23.49
N ALA A 158 -3.55 17.74 24.02
CA ALA A 158 -3.94 17.82 25.43
C ALA A 158 -5.09 16.88 25.77
N ASP A 159 -6.02 16.67 24.83
CA ASP A 159 -7.21 15.84 25.03
C ASP A 159 -6.83 14.37 25.18
N ASN A 160 -5.81 13.92 24.44
CA ASN A 160 -5.30 12.55 24.50
C ASN A 160 -4.04 12.39 25.36
N GLY A 161 -3.54 13.47 25.98
CA GLY A 161 -2.31 13.46 26.77
C GLY A 161 -1.12 12.90 25.99
N SER A 162 -0.96 13.30 24.73
CA SER A 162 0.06 12.74 23.83
C SER A 162 0.93 13.81 23.19
N LEU A 163 2.18 13.44 22.91
CA LEU A 163 3.19 14.30 22.27
C LEU A 163 3.52 13.75 20.89
N TYR A 164 3.70 14.63 19.91
CA TYR A 164 4.09 14.28 18.55
C TYR A 164 4.94 15.41 17.95
N ALA A 165 5.82 15.07 17.01
CA ALA A 165 6.40 16.05 16.12
C ALA A 165 5.47 16.26 14.91
N GLU A 166 5.37 17.49 14.43
CA GLU A 166 4.51 17.90 13.33
C GLU A 166 5.34 18.52 12.20
N HIS A 167 5.01 18.17 10.96
CA HIS A 167 5.55 18.79 9.76
C HIS A 167 4.45 18.87 8.70
N TYR A 168 4.00 20.10 8.38
CA TYR A 168 2.81 20.32 7.57
C TYR A 168 1.60 19.51 8.10
N GLU A 169 0.98 18.66 7.29
CA GLU A 169 -0.14 17.80 7.69
C GLU A 169 0.29 16.50 8.39
N HIS A 170 1.59 16.21 8.45
CA HIS A 170 2.11 14.94 8.97
C HIS A 170 2.34 15.00 10.47
N ARG A 171 1.87 13.96 11.17
CA ARG A 171 2.14 13.74 12.59
C ARG A 171 3.07 12.56 12.78
N PHE A 172 4.06 12.74 13.64
CA PHE A 172 5.04 11.74 14.03
C PHE A 172 4.97 11.57 15.55
N PRO A 173 4.22 10.59 16.06
CA PRO A 173 4.05 10.39 17.49
C PRO A 173 5.38 10.23 18.21
N ILE A 174 5.50 10.80 19.42
CA ILE A 174 6.62 10.51 20.31
C ILE A 174 6.25 9.27 21.13
N THR A 175 7.18 8.33 21.21
CA THR A 175 6.98 7.12 22.00
C THR A 175 6.82 7.48 23.48
N PRO A 176 5.81 6.96 24.21
CA PRO A 176 5.56 7.29 25.62
C PRO A 176 6.76 7.12 26.55
N PRO A 177 7.64 6.11 26.39
CA PRO A 177 8.86 6.00 27.19
C PRO A 177 9.81 7.21 27.09
N SER A 178 9.62 8.10 26.10
CA SER A 178 10.39 9.34 25.94
C SER A 178 9.73 10.56 26.58
N TYR A 179 8.48 10.48 27.05
CA TYR A 179 7.77 11.63 27.63
C TYR A 179 8.45 12.13 28.90
N GLY A 180 9.07 11.24 29.69
CA GLY A 180 9.70 11.61 30.96
C GLY A 180 10.79 12.68 30.83
N GLU A 181 11.47 12.75 29.70
CA GLU A 181 12.45 13.82 29.42
C GLU A 181 11.75 15.18 29.22
N VAL A 182 10.73 15.21 28.37
CA VAL A 182 9.97 16.43 28.04
C VAL A 182 9.23 16.96 29.27
N LEU A 183 8.56 16.08 30.00
CA LEU A 183 7.80 16.43 31.21
C LEU A 183 8.71 16.98 32.33
N ARG A 184 9.95 16.49 32.45
CA ARG A 184 10.91 17.03 33.43
C ARG A 184 11.36 18.45 33.11
N ALA A 185 11.35 18.83 31.83
CA ALA A 185 11.75 20.17 31.40
C ALA A 185 10.73 21.26 31.75
N ALA A 186 9.48 20.88 32.07
CA ALA A 186 8.42 21.82 32.49
C ALA A 186 8.59 22.38 33.91
N ASP A 187 9.52 21.83 34.71
CA ASP A 187 9.76 22.17 36.12
C ASP A 187 8.48 22.31 36.98
N HIS A 188 7.47 21.48 36.68
CA HIS A 188 6.18 21.45 37.38
C HIS A 188 6.07 20.16 38.22
N PRO A 189 5.70 20.21 39.52
CA PRO A 189 5.74 19.04 40.41
C PRO A 189 4.95 17.83 39.91
N GLN A 190 3.72 18.05 39.42
CA GLN A 190 2.82 17.01 38.92
C GLN A 190 3.39 16.35 37.64
N LEU A 191 3.95 17.14 36.73
CA LEU A 191 4.57 16.62 35.50
C LEU A 191 5.87 15.87 35.79
N ARG A 192 6.65 16.32 36.80
CA ARG A 192 7.86 15.62 37.25
C ARG A 192 7.54 14.27 37.89
N ALA A 193 6.41 14.13 38.58
CA ALA A 193 5.94 12.85 39.10
C ALA A 193 5.56 11.89 37.95
N LEU A 194 4.73 12.36 37.01
CA LEU A 194 4.35 11.59 35.82
C LEU A 194 5.57 11.18 34.97
N ALA A 195 6.57 12.04 34.88
CA ALA A 195 7.79 11.76 34.14
C ALA A 195 8.47 10.46 34.59
N GLN A 196 8.51 10.20 35.89
CA GLN A 196 9.10 8.97 36.45
C GLN A 196 8.32 7.72 36.01
N HIS A 197 6.99 7.83 35.96
CA HIS A 197 6.12 6.74 35.51
C HIS A 197 6.27 6.46 34.01
N PHE A 198 6.40 7.51 33.17
CA PHE A 198 6.70 7.33 31.75
C PHE A 198 8.09 6.73 31.51
N ASP A 199 9.11 7.14 32.27
CA ASP A 199 10.46 6.56 32.18
C ASP A 199 10.46 5.05 32.54
N ALA A 200 9.64 4.64 33.51
CA ALA A 200 9.49 3.23 33.92
C ALA A 200 8.91 2.32 32.82
N LEU A 201 8.22 2.87 31.82
CA LEU A 201 7.70 2.10 30.67
C LEU A 201 8.79 1.40 29.86
N LYS A 202 10.05 1.80 29.99
CA LYS A 202 11.19 1.14 29.32
C LYS A 202 11.40 -0.29 29.82
N THR A 203 11.08 -0.56 31.08
CA THR A 203 11.27 -1.85 31.75
C THR A 203 9.97 -2.51 32.17
N GLU A 204 8.85 -1.84 32.00
CA GLU A 204 7.52 -2.35 32.33
C GLU A 204 7.17 -3.61 31.51
N PRO A 205 6.52 -4.65 32.09
CA PRO A 205 6.12 -5.84 31.35
C PRO A 205 4.97 -5.63 30.35
N ALA A 206 4.01 -4.75 30.68
CA ALA A 206 2.84 -4.44 29.84
C ALA A 206 2.79 -2.95 29.41
N PRO A 207 3.87 -2.43 28.81
CA PRO A 207 4.09 -0.99 28.62
C PRO A 207 3.04 -0.32 27.72
N TYR A 208 2.46 -1.05 26.77
CA TYR A 208 1.41 -0.53 25.89
C TYR A 208 0.12 -0.19 26.66
N GLN A 209 -0.29 -1.06 27.60
CA GLN A 209 -1.48 -0.83 28.42
C GLN A 209 -1.23 0.24 29.48
N THR A 210 -0.08 0.16 30.16
CA THR A 210 0.31 1.15 31.17
C THR A 210 0.43 2.56 30.58
N ALA A 211 0.98 2.70 29.38
CA ALA A 211 1.07 3.99 28.70
C ALA A 211 -0.30 4.62 28.43
N ARG A 212 -1.34 3.84 28.10
CA ARG A 212 -2.69 4.37 27.90
C ARG A 212 -3.26 4.98 29.19
N LEU A 213 -3.01 4.34 30.33
CA LEU A 213 -3.42 4.87 31.63
C LEU A 213 -2.66 6.15 31.96
N LEU A 214 -1.35 6.17 31.75
CA LEU A 214 -0.51 7.35 32.00
C LEU A 214 -0.86 8.53 31.09
N ARG A 215 -1.25 8.29 29.83
CA ARG A 215 -1.75 9.35 28.94
C ARG A 215 -3.09 9.90 29.40
N SER A 216 -4.00 9.04 29.85
CA SER A 216 -5.27 9.49 30.43
C SER A 216 -5.05 10.33 31.69
N GLU A 217 -4.09 9.94 32.54
CA GLU A 217 -3.70 10.71 33.72
C GLU A 217 -3.06 12.05 33.30
N LEU A 218 -2.17 12.05 32.31
CA LEU A 218 -1.59 13.28 31.77
C LEU A 218 -2.67 14.21 31.20
N ALA A 219 -3.60 13.70 30.39
CA ALA A 219 -4.73 14.46 29.86
C ALA A 219 -5.56 15.12 30.98
N GLN A 220 -5.85 14.36 32.04
CA GLN A 220 -6.55 14.87 33.21
C GLN A 220 -5.75 15.97 33.93
N GLN A 221 -4.44 15.82 34.11
CA GLN A 221 -3.59 16.87 34.70
C GLN A 221 -3.55 18.12 33.82
N LEU A 222 -3.65 17.97 32.49
CA LEU A 222 -3.67 19.07 31.53
C LEU A 222 -5.01 19.83 31.49
N GLU A 223 -6.05 19.38 32.18
CA GLU A 223 -7.26 20.18 32.42
C GLU A 223 -6.94 21.43 33.26
N ASP A 224 -5.94 21.36 34.14
CA ASP A 224 -5.40 22.51 34.84
C ASP A 224 -4.56 23.40 33.90
N ALA A 225 -4.96 24.67 33.79
CA ALA A 225 -4.33 25.62 32.87
C ALA A 225 -2.85 25.90 33.21
N GLY A 226 -2.49 25.89 34.50
CA GLY A 226 -1.11 26.10 34.93
C GLY A 226 -0.20 24.95 34.50
N THR A 227 -0.66 23.73 34.71
CA THR A 227 0.01 22.49 34.30
C THR A 227 0.17 22.43 32.78
N ARG A 228 -0.89 22.77 32.02
CA ARG A 228 -0.84 22.84 30.56
C ARG A 228 0.17 23.86 30.06
N GLN A 229 0.13 25.08 30.59
CA GLN A 229 1.04 26.14 30.19
C GLN A 229 2.50 25.79 30.49
N ALA A 230 2.77 25.13 31.62
CA ALA A 230 4.12 24.67 31.96
C ALA A 230 4.64 23.65 30.95
N LEU A 231 3.81 22.70 30.52
CA LEU A 231 4.20 21.73 29.49
C LEU A 231 4.42 22.41 28.13
N GLU A 232 3.52 23.29 27.69
CA GLU A 232 3.68 24.05 26.44
C GLU A 232 4.95 24.91 26.42
N GLN A 233 5.34 25.50 27.57
CA GLN A 233 6.62 26.19 27.71
C GLN A 233 7.82 25.24 27.60
N ALA A 234 7.72 24.03 28.15
CA ALA A 234 8.74 23.00 28.01
C ALA A 234 8.94 22.58 26.56
N LEU A 235 7.88 22.47 25.77
CA LEU A 235 7.96 22.11 24.34
C LEU A 235 8.75 23.15 23.53
N LYS A 236 8.65 24.44 23.88
CA LYS A 236 9.42 25.52 23.22
C LYS A 236 10.94 25.36 23.38
N LEU A 237 11.39 24.62 24.39
CA LEU A 237 12.80 24.32 24.58
C LEU A 237 13.36 23.37 23.50
N TYR A 238 12.49 22.74 22.70
CA TYR A 238 12.82 21.88 21.57
C TYR A 238 12.74 22.64 20.23
N ASP A 239 12.69 23.98 20.25
CA ASP A 239 12.69 24.80 19.03
C ASP A 239 14.03 24.69 18.28
N GLY A 240 13.99 24.05 17.12
CA GLY A 240 15.15 23.79 16.27
C GLY A 240 15.84 25.02 15.69
N THR A 241 15.23 26.21 15.78
CA THR A 241 15.87 27.47 15.36
C THR A 241 16.99 27.92 16.31
N SER A 242 17.01 27.39 17.53
CA SER A 242 18.08 27.59 18.51
C SER A 242 19.06 26.41 18.51
N ALA A 243 20.35 26.65 18.80
CA ALA A 243 21.35 25.58 18.84
C ALA A 243 21.03 24.51 19.91
N GLU A 244 20.59 24.93 21.09
CA GLU A 244 20.20 24.01 22.17
C GLU A 244 18.92 23.24 21.84
N GLY A 245 17.90 23.92 21.32
CA GLY A 245 16.64 23.29 20.94
C GLY A 245 16.79 22.32 19.77
N PHE A 246 17.65 22.64 18.79
CA PHE A 246 18.06 21.72 17.73
C PHE A 246 18.64 20.42 18.30
N GLN A 247 19.60 20.52 19.23
CA GLN A 247 20.22 19.34 19.85
C GLN A 247 19.20 18.52 20.67
N ARG A 248 18.30 19.17 21.39
CA ARG A 248 17.24 18.50 22.17
C ARG A 248 16.25 17.78 21.26
N LEU A 249 15.76 18.45 20.21
CA LEU A 249 14.82 17.88 19.26
C LEU A 249 15.44 16.74 18.47
N HIS A 250 16.65 16.94 17.94
CA HIS A 250 17.39 15.87 17.27
C HIS A 250 17.57 14.66 18.20
N GLY A 251 18.07 14.87 19.42
CA GLY A 251 18.27 13.80 20.38
C GLY A 251 16.97 13.05 20.71
N LEU A 252 15.84 13.77 20.86
CA LEU A 252 14.53 13.16 21.07
C LEU A 252 14.12 12.30 19.86
N LEU A 253 14.26 12.84 18.64
CA LEU A 253 13.87 12.14 17.41
C LEU A 253 14.73 10.88 17.15
N GLU A 254 16.01 10.89 17.50
CA GLU A 254 16.89 9.71 17.38
C GLU A 254 16.48 8.55 18.29
N ARG A 255 15.67 8.81 19.33
CA ARG A 255 15.14 7.76 20.22
C ARG A 255 13.81 7.16 19.75
N GLN A 256 13.27 7.63 18.63
CA GLN A 256 11.99 7.13 18.12
C GLN A 256 12.18 5.82 17.33
N HIS A 257 11.06 5.13 17.08
CA HIS A 257 11.05 3.91 16.26
C HIS A 257 11.06 4.19 14.76
N TYR A 258 11.18 5.45 14.38
CA TYR A 258 11.27 5.91 13.02
C TYR A 258 12.39 6.92 12.85
N ARG A 259 12.87 7.03 11.61
CA ARG A 259 13.82 8.03 11.18
C ARG A 259 13.14 8.96 10.17
N LEU A 260 13.02 10.23 10.53
CA LEU A 260 12.49 11.26 9.61
C LEU A 260 13.53 11.55 8.53
N ALA A 261 13.08 11.63 7.29
CA ALA A 261 13.94 11.88 6.14
C ALA A 261 13.26 12.76 5.08
N SER A 262 14.09 13.32 4.20
CA SER A 262 13.68 14.02 2.99
C SER A 262 12.88 13.08 2.09
N TRP A 263 11.81 13.54 1.46
CA TRP A 263 11.03 12.73 0.50
C TRP A 263 11.89 12.11 -0.61
N ARG A 264 13.02 12.75 -0.93
CA ARG A 264 13.98 12.32 -1.96
C ARG A 264 14.69 11.01 -1.63
N THR A 265 14.80 10.63 -0.36
CA THR A 265 15.50 9.39 0.04
C THR A 265 14.64 8.14 -0.18
N ALA A 266 13.34 8.30 -0.44
CA ALA A 266 12.41 7.18 -0.56
C ALA A 266 12.75 6.23 -1.72
N ALA A 267 13.34 6.74 -2.80
CA ALA A 267 13.71 5.93 -3.96
C ALA A 267 14.81 4.90 -3.62
N ASP A 268 15.70 5.23 -2.68
CA ASP A 268 16.92 4.46 -2.39
C ASP A 268 16.84 3.70 -1.06
N ASP A 269 16.34 4.36 0.00
CA ASP A 269 16.51 3.89 1.38
C ASP A 269 15.22 3.33 2.02
N ILE A 270 14.09 3.34 1.30
CA ILE A 270 12.81 2.93 1.90
C ILE A 270 12.83 1.47 2.33
N ASN A 271 12.48 1.22 3.58
CA ASN A 271 12.51 -0.12 4.19
C ASN A 271 11.12 -0.71 4.40
N TRP A 272 10.12 -0.25 3.64
CA TRP A 272 8.78 -0.80 3.67
C TRP A 272 8.15 -0.72 2.28
N ARG A 273 7.29 -1.69 1.96
CA ARG A 273 6.72 -1.84 0.61
C ARG A 273 5.68 -0.77 0.32
N ARG A 274 5.78 -0.12 -0.83
CA ARG A 274 4.82 0.87 -1.34
C ARG A 274 3.81 0.29 -2.33
N PHE A 275 2.80 1.08 -2.67
CA PHE A 275 2.08 0.94 -3.94
C PHE A 275 2.81 1.74 -5.03
N PHE A 276 3.49 1.03 -5.95
CA PHE A 276 4.44 1.64 -6.90
C PHE A 276 5.48 2.49 -6.18
N ASP A 277 5.70 3.73 -6.60
CA ASP A 277 6.61 4.71 -6.03
C ASP A 277 5.90 5.77 -5.18
N ILE A 278 4.64 5.53 -4.79
CA ILE A 278 3.84 6.46 -3.98
C ILE A 278 4.16 6.27 -2.50
N ASN A 279 4.81 7.27 -1.91
CA ASN A 279 5.27 7.26 -0.51
C ASN A 279 4.11 7.36 0.50
N GLU A 280 2.92 7.75 0.06
CA GLU A 280 1.74 7.88 0.89
C GLU A 280 0.92 6.59 0.97
N LEU A 281 1.34 5.48 0.34
CA LEU A 281 0.59 4.22 0.31
C LEU A 281 1.43 3.03 0.81
N GLY A 282 1.23 2.65 2.07
CA GLY A 282 1.90 1.55 2.75
C GLY A 282 1.28 0.19 2.44
N GLY A 283 2.12 -0.74 1.98
CA GLY A 283 1.72 -2.10 1.64
C GLY A 283 1.29 -2.92 2.84
N LEU A 284 0.11 -3.55 2.74
CA LEU A 284 -0.46 -4.44 3.76
C LEU A 284 -0.06 -5.89 3.54
N ARG A 285 0.05 -6.63 4.65
CA ARG A 285 0.35 -8.07 4.71
C ARG A 285 -0.91 -8.93 4.80
N VAL A 286 -1.82 -8.77 3.84
CA VAL A 286 -3.13 -9.46 3.81
C VAL A 286 -3.03 -10.99 3.64
N GLU A 287 -1.85 -11.54 3.33
CA GLU A 287 -1.62 -12.98 3.42
C GLU A 287 -1.81 -13.51 4.84
N ARG A 288 -1.59 -12.67 5.86
CA ARG A 288 -1.78 -13.00 7.26
C ARG A 288 -3.27 -13.02 7.63
N PRO A 289 -3.77 -14.07 8.31
CA PRO A 289 -5.20 -14.18 8.68
C PRO A 289 -5.75 -13.00 9.47
N VAL A 290 -5.01 -12.50 10.47
CA VAL A 290 -5.47 -11.37 11.29
C VAL A 290 -5.61 -10.10 10.44
N VAL A 291 -4.62 -9.78 9.61
CA VAL A 291 -4.65 -8.60 8.74
C VAL A 291 -5.81 -8.69 7.75
N PHE A 292 -6.02 -9.88 7.15
CA PHE A 292 -7.16 -10.14 6.26
C PHE A 292 -8.50 -9.89 6.95
N GLU A 293 -8.73 -10.46 8.14
CA GLU A 293 -10.02 -10.28 8.83
C GLU A 293 -10.23 -8.84 9.28
N GLU A 294 -9.23 -8.17 9.87
CA GLU A 294 -9.38 -6.79 10.36
C GLU A 294 -9.63 -5.79 9.21
N THR A 295 -8.93 -5.95 8.07
CA THR A 295 -9.11 -5.06 6.90
C THR A 295 -10.41 -5.33 6.15
N HIS A 296 -11.00 -6.52 6.27
CA HIS A 296 -12.21 -6.91 5.55
C HIS A 296 -13.45 -6.98 6.43
N ALA A 297 -13.34 -6.80 7.75
CA ALA A 297 -14.45 -6.94 8.69
C ALA A 297 -15.68 -6.14 8.28
N LYS A 298 -15.48 -4.87 7.88
CA LYS A 298 -16.56 -4.01 7.41
C LYS A 298 -17.17 -4.50 6.10
N ILE A 299 -16.34 -4.91 5.14
CA ILE A 299 -16.80 -5.46 3.86
C ILE A 299 -17.64 -6.73 4.10
N PHE A 300 -17.20 -7.62 4.98
CA PHE A 300 -17.94 -8.83 5.35
C PHE A 300 -19.27 -8.51 6.03
N GLN A 301 -19.30 -7.49 6.90
CA GLN A 301 -20.56 -7.01 7.47
C GLN A 301 -21.52 -6.54 6.36
N LEU A 302 -21.06 -5.73 5.40
CA LEU A 302 -21.90 -5.23 4.31
C LEU A 302 -22.44 -6.35 3.41
N ILE A 303 -21.64 -7.39 3.16
CA ILE A 303 -22.08 -8.58 2.42
C ILE A 303 -23.15 -9.33 3.23
N ALA A 304 -22.89 -9.60 4.51
CA ALA A 304 -23.80 -10.31 5.40
C ALA A 304 -25.17 -9.59 5.52
N ASP A 305 -25.13 -8.27 5.63
CA ASP A 305 -26.31 -7.39 5.70
C ASP A 305 -27.06 -7.29 4.36
N GLY A 306 -26.54 -7.87 3.28
CA GLY A 306 -27.16 -7.82 1.96
C GLY A 306 -27.02 -6.47 1.23
N LEU A 307 -26.07 -5.63 1.67
CA LEU A 307 -25.82 -4.31 1.08
C LEU A 307 -24.89 -4.35 -0.13
N VAL A 308 -24.03 -5.36 -0.21
CA VAL A 308 -23.09 -5.57 -1.32
C VAL A 308 -23.38 -6.93 -1.97
N ASP A 309 -23.45 -6.95 -3.30
CA ASP A 309 -23.81 -8.12 -4.12
C ASP A 309 -22.66 -8.65 -4.96
N GLY A 310 -21.56 -7.91 -5.07
CA GLY A 310 -20.35 -8.35 -5.76
C GLY A 310 -19.14 -7.55 -5.30
N LEU A 311 -17.95 -8.05 -5.60
CA LEU A 311 -16.70 -7.39 -5.26
C LEU A 311 -15.86 -7.17 -6.52
N ARG A 312 -15.16 -6.04 -6.57
CA ARG A 312 -14.01 -5.83 -7.44
C ARG A 312 -12.79 -5.61 -6.56
N ILE A 313 -11.75 -6.40 -6.74
CA ILE A 313 -10.51 -6.31 -5.98
C ILE A 313 -9.52 -5.45 -6.74
N ASP A 314 -9.10 -4.35 -6.11
CA ASP A 314 -8.04 -3.48 -6.60
C ASP A 314 -6.68 -4.17 -6.57
N HIS A 315 -5.90 -3.98 -7.64
CA HIS A 315 -4.48 -4.32 -7.73
C HIS A 315 -4.13 -5.70 -7.16
N ILE A 316 -4.76 -6.75 -7.68
CA ILE A 316 -4.56 -8.11 -7.14
C ILE A 316 -3.10 -8.59 -7.27
N ASP A 317 -2.41 -8.11 -8.30
CA ASP A 317 -0.99 -8.36 -8.54
C ASP A 317 -0.08 -7.64 -7.53
N GLY A 318 -0.66 -6.79 -6.68
CA GLY A 318 -0.11 -6.23 -5.45
C GLY A 318 0.35 -7.28 -4.43
N LEU A 319 -0.45 -8.33 -4.29
CA LEU A 319 -0.45 -9.19 -3.09
C LEU A 319 0.70 -10.19 -3.07
N ALA A 320 1.05 -10.61 -1.85
CA ALA A 320 2.06 -11.64 -1.61
C ALA A 320 1.64 -13.02 -2.14
N ASP A 321 0.39 -13.41 -1.87
CA ASP A 321 -0.24 -14.66 -2.32
C ASP A 321 -1.65 -14.37 -2.87
N PRO A 322 -1.76 -13.84 -4.11
CA PRO A 322 -3.04 -13.53 -4.75
C PRO A 322 -4.04 -14.69 -4.75
N ARG A 323 -3.53 -15.89 -5.04
CA ARG A 323 -4.32 -17.12 -5.05
C ARG A 323 -4.87 -17.46 -3.68
N GLY A 324 -4.01 -17.47 -2.66
CA GLY A 324 -4.39 -17.73 -1.27
C GLY A 324 -5.41 -16.72 -0.77
N TYR A 325 -5.22 -15.44 -1.11
CA TYR A 325 -6.17 -14.37 -0.84
C TYR A 325 -7.53 -14.63 -1.50
N CYS A 326 -7.58 -14.82 -2.82
CA CYS A 326 -8.85 -15.00 -3.55
C CYS A 326 -9.63 -16.22 -3.05
N ARG A 327 -8.96 -17.35 -2.79
CA ARG A 327 -9.62 -18.56 -2.25
C ARG A 327 -10.10 -18.37 -0.82
N ARG A 328 -9.40 -17.59 0.00
CA ARG A 328 -9.85 -17.25 1.35
C ARG A 328 -11.08 -16.35 1.29
N LEU A 329 -11.04 -15.32 0.45
CA LEU A 329 -12.15 -14.41 0.20
C LEU A 329 -13.39 -15.15 -0.30
N ARG A 330 -13.27 -15.96 -1.36
CA ARG A 330 -14.35 -16.79 -1.90
C ARG A 330 -15.04 -17.62 -0.81
N ARG A 331 -14.28 -18.43 -0.06
CA ARG A 331 -14.83 -19.24 1.03
C ARG A 331 -15.49 -18.42 2.14
N ARG A 332 -15.06 -17.19 2.36
CA ARG A 332 -15.64 -16.30 3.37
C ARG A 332 -16.95 -15.71 2.84
N VAL A 333 -16.95 -15.23 1.60
CA VAL A 333 -18.11 -14.69 0.89
C VAL A 333 -19.21 -15.75 0.75
N ASP A 334 -18.89 -16.97 0.30
CA ASP A 334 -19.88 -18.04 0.11
C ASP A 334 -20.58 -18.40 1.44
N ARG A 335 -19.81 -18.45 2.54
CA ARG A 335 -20.36 -18.68 3.88
C ARG A 335 -21.30 -17.58 4.34
N LEU A 336 -20.99 -16.32 4.04
CA LEU A 336 -21.85 -15.19 4.36
C LEU A 336 -23.09 -15.18 3.46
N ASN A 337 -22.95 -15.53 2.18
CA ASN A 337 -24.04 -15.53 1.21
C ASN A 337 -25.18 -16.47 1.62
N ALA A 338 -24.86 -17.64 2.18
CA ALA A 338 -25.85 -18.59 2.67
C ALA A 338 -26.79 -18.04 3.76
N GLY A 339 -26.39 -16.98 4.47
CA GLY A 339 -27.18 -16.35 5.54
C GLY A 339 -27.77 -14.99 5.19
N ARG A 340 -27.67 -14.54 3.93
CA ARG A 340 -28.13 -13.19 3.52
C ARG A 340 -29.66 -13.08 3.51
N PRO A 341 -30.22 -11.86 3.70
CA PRO A 341 -31.66 -11.62 3.60
C PRO A 341 -32.24 -12.03 2.23
N PRO A 342 -33.51 -12.47 2.16
CA PRO A 342 -34.11 -12.94 0.91
C PRO A 342 -34.07 -11.94 -0.26
N GLN A 343 -34.11 -10.65 0.05
CA GLN A 343 -34.08 -9.56 -0.93
C GLN A 343 -32.69 -9.38 -1.57
N ALA A 344 -31.64 -9.88 -0.91
CA ALA A 344 -30.25 -9.81 -1.35
C ALA A 344 -29.77 -11.13 -1.99
N LEU A 345 -30.64 -12.15 -2.08
CA LEU A 345 -30.28 -13.47 -2.58
C LEU A 345 -29.83 -13.40 -4.05
N GLN A 346 -28.54 -13.65 -4.25
CA GLN A 346 -27.97 -14.21 -5.47
C GLN A 346 -27.45 -15.60 -5.11
N ASP A 347 -27.58 -16.57 -5.99
CA ASP A 347 -26.98 -17.91 -5.79
C ASP A 347 -25.46 -17.81 -5.63
N HIS A 348 -24.85 -16.77 -6.21
CA HIS A 348 -23.41 -16.52 -6.23
C HIS A 348 -23.11 -15.03 -6.16
N VAL A 349 -22.16 -14.63 -5.31
CA VAL A 349 -21.65 -13.25 -5.23
C VAL A 349 -20.42 -13.15 -6.14
N PRO A 350 -20.46 -12.42 -7.28
CA PRO A 350 -19.33 -12.32 -8.17
C PRO A 350 -18.14 -11.59 -7.54
N ILE A 351 -16.93 -12.06 -7.83
CA ILE A 351 -15.65 -11.45 -7.44
C ILE A 351 -14.83 -11.22 -8.70
N TYR A 352 -14.64 -9.96 -9.05
CA TYR A 352 -13.76 -9.53 -10.14
C TYR A 352 -12.41 -9.07 -9.59
N VAL A 353 -11.35 -9.25 -10.37
CA VAL A 353 -10.02 -8.73 -10.03
C VAL A 353 -9.56 -7.72 -11.06
N GLU A 354 -9.00 -6.61 -10.62
CA GLU A 354 -8.21 -5.77 -11.50
C GLU A 354 -6.88 -6.48 -11.80
N LYS A 355 -6.77 -7.02 -13.00
CA LYS A 355 -5.57 -7.71 -13.48
C LYS A 355 -5.36 -7.42 -14.96
N ILE A 356 -4.15 -7.01 -15.30
CA ILE A 356 -3.79 -6.72 -16.68
C ILE A 356 -3.22 -7.99 -17.32
N LEU A 357 -3.89 -8.52 -18.34
CA LEU A 357 -3.41 -9.66 -19.10
C LEU A 357 -2.52 -9.21 -20.27
N ALA A 358 -1.35 -9.82 -20.41
CA ALA A 358 -0.51 -9.69 -21.59
C ALA A 358 -1.02 -10.57 -22.74
N ALA A 359 -0.44 -10.40 -23.93
CA ALA A 359 -0.77 -11.23 -25.08
C ALA A 359 -0.50 -12.72 -24.79
N GLY A 360 -1.49 -13.58 -25.02
CA GLY A 360 -1.40 -15.02 -24.75
C GLY A 360 -1.51 -15.41 -23.26
N GLU A 361 -1.56 -14.44 -22.35
CA GLU A 361 -1.78 -14.68 -20.92
C GLU A 361 -3.26 -14.98 -20.63
N ARG A 362 -3.51 -15.87 -19.68
CA ARG A 362 -4.87 -16.16 -19.18
C ARG A 362 -4.91 -15.95 -17.68
N LEU A 363 -6.06 -15.51 -17.19
CA LEU A 363 -6.32 -15.49 -15.75
C LEU A 363 -6.22 -16.92 -15.20
N HIS A 364 -5.56 -17.08 -14.05
CA HIS A 364 -5.43 -18.38 -13.41
C HIS A 364 -6.80 -18.91 -12.97
N ASP A 365 -7.10 -20.14 -13.35
CA ASP A 365 -8.42 -20.79 -13.20
C ASP A 365 -8.77 -21.22 -11.77
N ASP A 366 -7.82 -21.16 -10.84
CA ASP A 366 -7.98 -21.73 -9.50
C ASP A 366 -7.98 -20.69 -8.37
N TRP A 367 -8.10 -19.41 -8.73
CA TRP A 367 -8.26 -18.31 -7.80
C TRP A 367 -9.67 -18.27 -7.19
N GLY A 368 -10.67 -18.81 -7.89
CA GLY A 368 -12.08 -18.76 -7.46
C GLY A 368 -12.71 -17.39 -7.64
N VAL A 369 -12.29 -16.66 -8.68
CA VAL A 369 -12.81 -15.36 -9.11
C VAL A 369 -13.57 -15.53 -10.42
N ASP A 370 -14.43 -14.57 -10.75
CA ASP A 370 -15.36 -14.63 -11.88
C ASP A 370 -14.83 -13.96 -13.15
N GLY A 371 -13.74 -13.21 -13.04
CA GLY A 371 -13.09 -12.58 -14.19
C GLY A 371 -12.21 -11.40 -13.81
N THR A 372 -11.77 -10.67 -14.84
CA THR A 372 -11.04 -9.42 -14.69
C THR A 372 -12.01 -8.22 -14.75
N THR A 373 -11.48 -7.00 -14.72
CA THR A 373 -12.23 -5.77 -15.03
C THR A 373 -12.35 -5.49 -16.54
N GLY A 374 -11.84 -6.36 -17.42
CA GLY A 374 -12.14 -6.34 -18.86
C GLY A 374 -11.14 -5.57 -19.75
N TYR A 375 -9.93 -5.25 -19.28
CA TYR A 375 -8.92 -4.56 -20.10
C TYR A 375 -8.55 -5.34 -21.36
N GLU A 376 -8.57 -6.67 -21.32
CA GLU A 376 -8.34 -7.54 -22.47
C GLU A 376 -9.41 -7.36 -23.55
N PHE A 377 -10.67 -7.17 -23.15
CA PHE A 377 -11.77 -6.90 -24.08
C PHE A 377 -11.65 -5.50 -24.68
N MET A 378 -11.35 -4.50 -23.84
CA MET A 378 -11.09 -3.13 -24.29
C MET A 378 -9.99 -3.08 -25.36
N ASN A 379 -8.88 -3.80 -25.14
CA ASN A 379 -7.79 -3.87 -26.12
C ASN A 379 -8.22 -4.53 -27.43
N GLN A 380 -9.00 -5.63 -27.38
CA GLN A 380 -9.49 -6.29 -28.60
C GLN A 380 -10.41 -5.39 -29.43
N VAL A 381 -11.32 -4.66 -28.78
CA VAL A 381 -12.21 -3.71 -29.46
C VAL A 381 -11.43 -2.52 -30.00
N SER A 382 -10.39 -2.06 -29.29
CA SER A 382 -9.49 -1.01 -29.79
C SER A 382 -8.74 -1.47 -31.03
N LEU A 383 -8.20 -2.69 -31.05
CA LEU A 383 -7.47 -3.24 -32.20
C LEU A 383 -8.32 -3.31 -33.46
N LEU A 384 -9.63 -3.57 -33.35
CA LEU A 384 -10.56 -3.58 -34.48
C LEU A 384 -10.69 -2.22 -35.18
N GLN A 385 -10.40 -1.12 -34.47
CA GLN A 385 -10.54 0.24 -34.99
C GLN A 385 -9.32 0.71 -35.81
N HIS A 386 -8.25 -0.07 -35.86
CA HIS A 386 -7.01 0.27 -36.58
C HIS A 386 -6.90 -0.49 -37.91
N ASP A 387 -6.50 0.24 -38.97
CA ASP A 387 -6.13 -0.37 -40.26
C ASP A 387 -4.70 -0.92 -40.18
N PRO A 388 -4.47 -2.23 -40.37
CA PRO A 388 -3.14 -2.83 -40.34
C PRO A 388 -2.17 -2.23 -41.38
N ALA A 389 -2.67 -1.69 -42.50
CA ALA A 389 -1.82 -1.05 -43.50
C ALA A 389 -1.13 0.23 -42.98
N GLY A 390 -1.65 0.83 -41.91
CA GLY A 390 -1.09 2.03 -41.29
C GLY A 390 0.15 1.77 -40.43
N GLU A 391 0.39 0.53 -39.98
CA GLU A 391 1.47 0.21 -39.04
C GLU A 391 2.85 0.65 -39.56
N ALA A 392 3.24 0.19 -40.75
CA ALA A 392 4.56 0.50 -41.31
C ALA A 392 4.78 2.00 -41.53
N LEU A 393 3.73 2.74 -41.93
CA LEU A 393 3.80 4.19 -42.16
C LEU A 393 3.96 4.95 -40.85
N LEU A 394 3.20 4.59 -39.82
CA LEU A 394 3.29 5.23 -38.50
C LEU A 394 4.62 4.90 -37.80
N CYS A 395 5.11 3.67 -37.94
CA CYS A 395 6.42 3.25 -37.46
C CYS A 395 7.55 4.04 -38.12
N ALA A 396 7.53 4.20 -39.45
CA ALA A 396 8.52 5.00 -40.18
C ALA A 396 8.48 6.47 -39.72
N LEU A 397 7.29 7.06 -39.62
CA LEU A 397 7.12 8.43 -39.14
C LEU A 397 7.64 8.61 -37.70
N TRP A 398 7.38 7.65 -36.81
CA TRP A 398 7.92 7.65 -35.46
C TRP A 398 9.44 7.62 -35.47
N SER A 399 10.05 6.70 -36.23
CA SER A 399 11.50 6.60 -36.30
C SER A 399 12.15 7.84 -36.91
N ASP A 400 11.60 8.39 -37.98
CA ASP A 400 12.12 9.60 -38.64
C ASP A 400 12.01 10.84 -37.73
N SER A 401 10.91 10.98 -36.99
CA SER A 401 10.67 12.15 -36.13
C SER A 401 11.37 12.09 -34.77
N SER A 402 11.48 10.89 -34.18
CA SER A 402 12.07 10.70 -32.86
C SER A 402 13.55 10.31 -32.88
N GLY A 403 14.04 9.76 -34.00
CA GLY A 403 15.35 9.12 -34.09
C GLY A 403 15.46 7.79 -33.34
N ARG A 404 14.33 7.24 -32.86
CA ARG A 404 14.27 6.00 -32.08
C ARG A 404 13.78 4.81 -32.92
N GLY A 405 14.06 3.60 -32.44
CA GLY A 405 13.61 2.36 -33.09
C GLY A 405 12.09 2.26 -33.16
N ALA A 406 11.59 1.53 -34.16
CA ALA A 406 10.15 1.30 -34.31
C ALA A 406 9.62 0.15 -33.43
N ASP A 407 10.51 -0.65 -32.84
CA ASP A 407 10.15 -1.72 -31.90
C ASP A 407 9.79 -1.12 -30.53
N PHE A 408 8.50 -1.08 -30.22
CA PHE A 408 8.01 -0.63 -28.92
C PHE A 408 8.61 -1.42 -27.74
N LEU A 409 8.98 -2.70 -27.92
CA LEU A 409 9.56 -3.49 -26.84
C LEU A 409 10.95 -3.01 -26.44
N GLU A 410 11.72 -2.39 -27.33
CA GLU A 410 12.98 -1.72 -26.97
C GLU A 410 12.72 -0.54 -26.03
N GLU A 411 11.67 0.24 -26.31
CA GLU A 411 11.28 1.37 -25.48
C GLU A 411 10.76 0.94 -24.11
N ALA A 412 9.95 -0.12 -24.08
CA ALA A 412 9.48 -0.70 -22.84
C ALA A 412 10.65 -1.20 -21.97
N ARG A 413 11.68 -1.81 -22.56
CA ARG A 413 12.89 -2.26 -21.84
C ARG A 413 13.67 -1.08 -21.25
N GLN A 414 13.90 -0.01 -22.02
CA GLN A 414 14.57 1.20 -21.53
C GLN A 414 13.79 1.86 -20.38
N ALA A 415 12.47 1.96 -20.51
CA ALA A 415 11.61 2.50 -19.46
C ALA A 415 11.65 1.65 -18.17
N ARG A 416 11.60 0.31 -18.29
CA ARG A 416 11.74 -0.61 -17.15
C ARG A 416 13.08 -0.40 -16.45
N GLN A 417 14.17 -0.30 -17.22
CA GLN A 417 15.49 -0.06 -16.65
C GLN A 417 15.53 1.26 -15.86
N LEU A 418 15.03 2.35 -16.45
CA LEU A 418 14.99 3.67 -15.79
C LEU A 418 14.25 3.62 -14.45
N VAL A 419 13.12 2.91 -14.40
CA VAL A 419 12.28 2.76 -13.20
C VAL A 419 13.00 1.96 -12.11
N LEU A 420 13.68 0.87 -12.49
CA LEU A 420 14.42 0.00 -11.57
C LEU A 420 15.68 0.64 -10.99
N THR A 421 16.30 1.55 -11.74
CA THR A 421 17.51 2.25 -11.31
C THR A 421 17.23 3.66 -10.77
N GLY A 422 15.96 4.05 -10.68
CA GLY A 422 15.52 5.35 -10.19
C GLY A 422 14.49 5.18 -9.07
N PRO A 423 13.18 5.40 -9.33
CA PRO A 423 12.15 5.44 -8.27
C PRO A 423 12.00 4.14 -7.45
N LEU A 424 12.43 2.99 -7.98
CA LEU A 424 12.37 1.68 -7.31
C LEU A 424 13.75 1.08 -6.99
N ALA A 425 14.81 1.90 -6.93
CA ALA A 425 16.17 1.41 -6.69
C ALA A 425 16.29 0.67 -5.35
N GLY A 426 15.70 1.20 -4.27
CA GLY A 426 15.67 0.59 -2.94
C GLY A 426 14.85 -0.69 -2.89
N ASP A 427 13.71 -0.74 -3.58
CA ASP A 427 12.91 -1.97 -3.74
C ASP A 427 13.70 -3.06 -4.48
N PHE A 428 14.36 -2.71 -5.59
CA PHE A 428 15.21 -3.60 -6.36
C PHE A 428 16.39 -4.12 -5.53
N GLU A 429 17.05 -3.23 -4.77
CA GLU A 429 18.17 -3.58 -3.91
C GLU A 429 17.73 -4.55 -2.80
N SER A 430 16.56 -4.32 -2.20
CA SER A 430 15.98 -5.21 -1.18
C SER A 430 15.78 -6.62 -1.72
N VAL A 431 15.31 -6.76 -2.97
CA VAL A 431 15.19 -8.07 -3.64
C VAL A 431 16.56 -8.70 -3.88
N ALA A 432 17.54 -7.93 -4.34
CA ALA A 432 18.90 -8.43 -4.59
C ALA A 432 19.57 -8.92 -3.30
N GLN A 433 19.41 -8.20 -2.19
CA GLN A 433 19.88 -8.60 -0.86
C GLN A 433 19.17 -9.87 -0.39
N ALA A 434 17.84 -9.95 -0.55
CA ALA A 434 17.08 -11.14 -0.17
C ALA A 434 17.54 -12.38 -0.96
N LEU A 435 17.83 -12.25 -2.26
CA LEU A 435 18.39 -13.29 -3.11
C LEU A 435 19.80 -13.70 -2.68
N LEU A 436 20.66 -12.74 -2.30
CA LEU A 436 21.99 -13.03 -1.77
C LEU A 436 21.92 -13.90 -0.51
N GLN A 437 20.97 -13.61 0.39
CA GLN A 437 20.76 -14.44 1.59
C GLN A 437 20.28 -15.86 1.25
N VAL A 438 19.54 -16.06 0.14
CA VAL A 438 19.21 -17.42 -0.34
C VAL A 438 20.45 -18.12 -0.85
N ALA A 439 21.21 -17.45 -1.73
CA ALA A 439 22.40 -18.02 -2.35
C ALA A 439 23.45 -18.45 -1.30
N ARG A 440 23.66 -17.64 -0.26
CA ARG A 440 24.55 -17.96 0.86
C ARG A 440 24.07 -19.15 1.72
N GLY A 441 22.78 -19.50 1.64
CA GLY A 441 22.20 -20.63 2.35
C GLY A 441 22.59 -22.00 1.78
N ASP A 442 23.13 -22.07 0.56
CA ASP A 442 23.48 -23.32 -0.11
C ASP A 442 24.97 -23.37 -0.50
N VAL A 443 25.62 -24.53 -0.30
CA VAL A 443 27.05 -24.73 -0.57
C VAL A 443 27.41 -24.45 -2.03
N MET A 444 26.53 -24.78 -2.97
CA MET A 444 26.75 -24.67 -4.40
C MET A 444 26.51 -23.27 -4.94
N THR A 445 25.85 -22.39 -4.18
CA THR A 445 25.49 -21.04 -4.63
C THR A 445 26.07 -19.92 -3.75
N ARG A 446 26.79 -20.25 -2.67
CA ARG A 446 27.34 -19.27 -1.71
C ARG A 446 28.31 -18.24 -2.29
N ASP A 447 28.99 -18.58 -3.38
CA ASP A 447 29.95 -17.69 -4.06
C ASP A 447 29.29 -16.77 -5.09
N ILE A 448 27.98 -16.88 -5.29
CA ILE A 448 27.22 -15.92 -6.10
C ILE A 448 27.26 -14.56 -5.40
N THR A 449 27.91 -13.59 -6.06
CA THR A 449 28.08 -12.23 -5.53
C THR A 449 26.81 -11.40 -5.70
N LEU A 450 26.64 -10.39 -4.83
CA LEU A 450 25.55 -9.42 -4.97
C LEU A 450 25.57 -8.70 -6.32
N GLY A 451 26.75 -8.36 -6.83
CA GLY A 451 26.89 -7.72 -8.15
C GLY A 451 26.39 -8.62 -9.29
N ALA A 452 26.63 -9.93 -9.21
CA ALA A 452 26.10 -10.88 -10.20
C ALA A 452 24.57 -11.00 -10.10
N ILE A 453 24.03 -11.04 -8.88
CA ILE A 453 22.58 -11.05 -8.63
C ILE A 453 21.92 -9.80 -9.20
N ARG A 454 22.45 -8.60 -8.93
CA ARG A 454 21.89 -7.35 -9.45
C ARG A 454 21.82 -7.36 -10.97
N ARG A 455 22.92 -7.71 -11.66
CA ARG A 455 22.93 -7.76 -13.13
C ARG A 455 21.92 -8.77 -13.67
N ALA A 456 21.91 -9.99 -13.14
CA ALA A 456 20.99 -11.02 -13.60
C ALA A 456 19.52 -10.69 -13.29
N LEU A 457 19.24 -10.09 -12.13
CA LEU A 457 17.90 -9.68 -11.71
C LEU A 457 17.38 -8.55 -12.59
N LEU A 458 18.20 -7.52 -12.87
CA LEU A 458 17.82 -6.42 -13.75
C LEU A 458 17.42 -6.95 -15.13
N GLU A 459 18.30 -7.74 -15.75
CA GLU A 459 18.06 -8.29 -17.09
C GLU A 459 16.81 -9.20 -17.10
N LEU A 460 16.66 -10.06 -16.10
CA LEU A 460 15.47 -10.90 -15.98
C LEU A 460 14.20 -10.05 -15.90
N ILE A 461 14.20 -8.97 -15.12
CA ILE A 461 13.03 -8.11 -14.93
C ILE A 461 12.67 -7.36 -16.23
N ILE A 462 13.64 -6.72 -16.89
CA ILE A 462 13.35 -5.91 -18.08
C ILE A 462 12.83 -6.76 -19.24
N HIS A 463 13.15 -8.05 -19.28
CA HIS A 463 12.70 -9.00 -20.31
C HIS A 463 11.39 -9.75 -19.96
N PHE A 464 10.78 -9.51 -18.80
CA PHE A 464 9.49 -10.16 -18.50
C PHE A 464 8.38 -9.74 -19.49
N PRO A 465 7.67 -10.69 -20.10
CA PRO A 465 6.60 -10.39 -21.05
C PRO A 465 5.23 -10.18 -20.39
N VAL A 466 5.11 -10.53 -19.10
CA VAL A 466 3.89 -10.46 -18.28
C VAL A 466 4.12 -9.59 -17.05
N TYR A 467 3.03 -9.12 -16.42
CA TYR A 467 3.11 -8.28 -15.21
C TYR A 467 3.84 -8.97 -14.06
N ARG A 468 3.57 -10.26 -13.84
CA ARG A 468 4.26 -11.10 -12.87
C ARG A 468 4.00 -12.59 -13.14
N THR A 469 4.79 -13.43 -12.47
CA THR A 469 4.49 -14.87 -12.35
C THR A 469 3.93 -15.19 -10.96
N TYR A 470 3.31 -16.35 -10.79
CA TYR A 470 2.66 -16.77 -9.55
C TYR A 470 3.32 -18.05 -9.02
N ILE A 471 4.34 -17.85 -8.19
CA ILE A 471 5.09 -18.92 -7.56
C ILE A 471 4.50 -19.17 -6.17
N ALA A 472 4.20 -20.43 -5.86
CA ALA A 472 3.76 -20.86 -4.54
C ALA A 472 4.75 -21.88 -3.95
N ALA A 473 4.49 -22.38 -2.74
CA ALA A 473 5.29 -23.44 -2.10
C ALA A 473 5.63 -24.65 -3.02
N PRO A 474 4.70 -25.18 -3.85
CA PRO A 474 5.01 -26.27 -4.79
C PRO A 474 5.80 -25.83 -6.03
N GLY A 475 6.20 -24.56 -6.13
CA GLY A 475 6.97 -24.01 -7.25
C GLY A 475 6.14 -23.17 -8.21
N ARG A 476 6.75 -22.85 -9.36
CA ARG A 476 6.09 -22.13 -10.46
C ARG A 476 5.11 -23.06 -11.17
N ARG A 477 3.99 -22.50 -11.62
CA ARG A 477 3.03 -23.24 -12.44
C ARG A 477 3.50 -23.40 -13.87
N ARG A 478 3.01 -24.47 -14.51
CA ARG A 478 3.21 -24.74 -15.94
C ARG A 478 2.69 -23.60 -16.83
N LEU A 479 1.64 -22.89 -16.43
CA LEU A 479 1.11 -21.74 -17.18
C LEU A 479 2.07 -20.54 -17.20
N ASP A 480 2.89 -20.38 -16.16
CA ASP A 480 3.83 -19.25 -16.05
C ASP A 480 5.20 -19.58 -16.65
N GLU A 481 5.48 -20.86 -16.90
CA GLU A 481 6.79 -21.35 -17.34
C GLU A 481 7.23 -20.76 -18.70
N PRO A 482 6.38 -20.68 -19.75
CA PRO A 482 6.79 -20.09 -21.02
C PRO A 482 7.22 -18.63 -20.89
N PHE A 483 6.51 -17.85 -20.08
CA PHE A 483 6.84 -16.44 -19.85
C PHE A 483 8.15 -16.26 -19.09
N PHE A 484 8.44 -17.14 -18.14
CA PHE A 484 9.72 -17.12 -17.45
C PHE A 484 10.87 -17.54 -18.37
N GLN A 485 10.69 -18.57 -19.20
CA GLN A 485 11.73 -18.98 -20.15
C GLN A 485 12.03 -17.87 -21.15
N GLN A 486 11.01 -17.17 -21.65
CA GLN A 486 11.19 -15.98 -22.49
C GLN A 486 12.01 -14.89 -21.78
N ALA A 487 11.69 -14.59 -20.51
CA ALA A 487 12.44 -13.60 -19.73
C ALA A 487 13.90 -14.04 -19.50
N LEU A 488 14.12 -15.33 -19.24
CA LEU A 488 15.44 -15.92 -19.01
C LEU A 488 16.29 -15.92 -20.29
N GLU A 489 15.71 -16.29 -21.43
CA GLU A 489 16.35 -16.25 -22.74
C GLU A 489 16.72 -14.80 -23.14
N GLY A 490 15.78 -13.86 -22.94
CA GLY A 490 16.04 -12.43 -23.12
C GLY A 490 17.20 -11.96 -22.27
N ALA A 491 17.19 -12.26 -20.97
CA ALA A 491 18.27 -11.91 -20.05
C ALA A 491 19.62 -12.53 -20.45
N ARG A 492 19.64 -13.78 -20.94
CA ARG A 492 20.87 -14.42 -21.43
C ARG A 492 21.43 -13.75 -22.69
N SER A 493 20.56 -13.19 -23.53
CA SER A 493 20.99 -12.51 -24.76
C SER A 493 21.67 -11.16 -24.50
N THR A 494 21.35 -10.52 -23.37
CA THR A 494 21.86 -9.19 -23.00
C THR A 494 22.94 -9.22 -21.91
N LEU A 495 23.03 -10.29 -21.12
CA LEU A 495 24.12 -10.51 -20.17
C LEU A 495 25.43 -10.82 -20.91
N GLY A 496 26.50 -10.08 -20.62
CA GLY A 496 27.84 -10.36 -21.17
C GLY A 496 28.41 -11.72 -20.69
N GLU A 497 29.34 -12.30 -21.46
CA GLU A 497 29.94 -13.63 -21.20
C GLU A 497 30.58 -13.75 -19.79
N ALA A 498 31.09 -12.66 -19.23
CA ALA A 498 31.68 -12.63 -17.88
C ALA A 498 30.68 -12.89 -16.73
N THR A 499 29.37 -12.95 -17.02
CA THR A 499 28.28 -13.15 -16.04
C THR A 499 27.61 -14.54 -16.11
N GLY A 500 28.05 -15.44 -17.01
CA GLY A 500 27.36 -16.70 -17.33
C GLY A 500 27.18 -17.70 -16.16
N HIS A 501 27.90 -17.56 -15.06
CA HIS A 501 27.83 -18.46 -13.90
C HIS A 501 26.51 -18.40 -13.10
N CYS A 502 25.70 -17.34 -13.23
CA CYS A 502 24.40 -17.24 -12.55
C CYS A 502 23.23 -17.91 -13.30
N SER A 503 23.43 -18.31 -14.56
CA SER A 503 22.32 -18.72 -15.43
C SER A 503 21.91 -20.20 -15.30
N SER A 504 22.61 -20.99 -14.47
CA SER A 504 22.45 -22.44 -14.33
C SER A 504 21.78 -22.89 -13.02
N THR A 505 21.49 -21.98 -12.08
CA THR A 505 20.98 -22.32 -10.74
C THR A 505 19.72 -21.53 -10.38
N SER A 506 18.61 -21.82 -11.05
CA SER A 506 17.28 -21.36 -10.63
C SER A 506 16.47 -22.54 -10.05
N GLY A 507 16.92 -23.07 -8.92
CA GLY A 507 16.21 -24.07 -8.14
C GLY A 507 16.02 -23.56 -6.72
N ALA A 508 14.76 -23.44 -6.29
CA ALA A 508 14.33 -23.21 -4.91
C ALA A 508 14.72 -21.88 -4.25
N GLY A 509 13.97 -20.82 -4.54
CA GLY A 509 13.86 -19.64 -3.67
C GLY A 509 12.50 -19.63 -2.96
N SER A 510 12.49 -19.39 -1.65
CA SER A 510 11.28 -19.20 -0.83
C SER A 510 10.21 -18.34 -1.54
N ALA A 511 8.93 -18.76 -1.44
CA ALA A 511 7.79 -18.10 -2.08
C ALA A 511 7.69 -16.58 -1.78
N ALA A 512 8.14 -16.14 -0.59
CA ALA A 512 8.18 -14.73 -0.21
C ALA A 512 9.16 -13.90 -1.08
N LYS A 513 10.30 -14.47 -1.46
CA LYS A 513 11.35 -13.79 -2.24
C LYS A 513 11.04 -13.79 -3.73
N ALA A 514 10.40 -14.86 -4.22
CA ALA A 514 9.82 -14.90 -5.55
C ALA A 514 8.71 -13.83 -5.73
N CYS A 515 7.92 -13.58 -4.68
CA CYS A 515 6.93 -12.51 -4.70
C CYS A 515 7.56 -11.11 -4.81
N ALA A 516 8.70 -10.87 -4.15
CA ALA A 516 9.37 -9.57 -4.21
C ALA A 516 9.93 -9.28 -5.62
N ILE A 517 10.54 -10.28 -6.29
CA ILE A 517 10.92 -10.18 -7.72
C ILE A 517 9.71 -9.84 -8.58
N CYS A 518 8.58 -10.52 -8.33
CA CYS A 518 7.34 -10.30 -9.07
C CYS A 518 6.74 -8.90 -8.81
N HIS A 519 6.88 -8.37 -7.59
CA HIS A 519 6.44 -7.02 -7.25
C HIS A 519 7.26 -5.96 -8.00
N VAL A 520 8.59 -6.08 -7.97
CA VAL A 520 9.50 -5.15 -8.67
C VAL A 520 9.32 -5.25 -10.18
N ALA A 521 9.16 -6.46 -10.73
CA ALA A 521 8.88 -6.66 -12.15
C ALA A 521 7.55 -6.06 -12.61
N ARG A 522 6.52 -6.15 -11.77
CA ARG A 522 5.23 -5.53 -12.02
C ARG A 522 5.32 -4.01 -12.08
N CYS A 523 5.94 -3.39 -11.08
CA CYS A 523 6.06 -1.94 -11.03
C CYS A 523 6.84 -1.38 -12.25
N ALA A 524 7.93 -2.05 -12.64
CA ALA A 524 8.65 -1.73 -13.87
C ALA A 524 7.78 -1.90 -15.13
N SER A 525 6.95 -2.94 -15.19
CA SER A 525 6.04 -3.21 -16.31
C SER A 525 4.91 -2.19 -16.44
N CYS A 526 4.38 -1.66 -15.33
CA CYS A 526 3.38 -0.59 -15.34
C CYS A 526 3.93 0.72 -15.90
N ALA A 527 5.13 1.12 -15.45
CA ALA A 527 5.75 2.38 -15.86
C ALA A 527 6.22 2.40 -17.33
N ALA A 528 6.35 1.23 -17.96
CA ALA A 528 6.65 1.07 -19.38
C ALA A 528 5.41 1.14 -20.30
N ARG A 529 4.20 1.29 -19.75
CA ARG A 529 2.99 1.56 -20.54
C ARG A 529 2.73 3.06 -20.64
N PRO A 530 2.20 3.56 -21.78
CA PRO A 530 1.68 4.92 -21.84
C PRO A 530 0.62 5.13 -20.75
N ALA A 531 0.63 6.30 -20.13
CA ALA A 531 -0.03 6.67 -18.87
C ALA A 531 -1.57 6.56 -18.80
N SER A 532 -2.22 5.88 -19.74
CA SER A 532 -3.68 5.78 -19.82
C SER A 532 -4.29 4.62 -19.02
N VAL A 533 -3.50 3.84 -18.29
CA VAL A 533 -3.96 2.57 -17.66
C VAL A 533 -3.83 2.55 -16.14
N SER A 534 -3.15 3.52 -15.53
CA SER A 534 -3.03 3.64 -14.07
C SER A 534 -3.83 4.84 -13.58
N SER A 535 -4.93 4.55 -12.87
CA SER A 535 -5.77 5.48 -12.11
C SER A 535 -6.49 6.60 -12.88
N SER A 536 -7.77 6.36 -13.17
CA SER A 536 -8.83 7.38 -13.25
C SER A 536 -9.96 7.04 -12.27
#